data_AF-A0A3A4JY71-F1
#
_entry.id   AF-A0A3A4JY71-F1
#
_cell.length_a   1.000
_cell.length_b   1.000
_cell.length_c   1.000
_cell.angle_alpha   90.00
_cell.angle_beta   90.00
_cell.angle_gamma   90.00
#
_symmetry.space_group_name_H-M   'P 1'
#
loop_
_entity.id
_entity.type
_entity.pdbx_description
1 polymer ?
#
loop_
_entity_poly.entity_id
_entity_poly.type
_entity_poly.pdbx_seq_one_letter_code
_entity_poly.pdbx_strand_id
1 'polypeptide(L)'
;MSVKNDPASQKASSDMLGSVAKIKETIRKVSDMVDSAGGGWEGAAKQAFDKVHADWDHSALKLNLRLDEIANNVGSGGKKLDATETNSAQKIAATGSQLNMGTGA
;
A
#
# COMPACT_ATOMS: atom_id res chain seq x y z
N MET A 1 9.00 27.29 2.09
CA MET A 1 9.19 25.84 2.29
C MET A 1 8.22 25.15 1.33
N SER A 2 8.67 24.84 0.11
CA SER A 2 7.84 24.12 -0.86
C SER A 2 7.84 22.67 -0.41
N VAL A 3 6.68 22.16 -0.02
CA VAL A 3 6.45 20.72 0.17
C VAL A 3 6.42 20.13 -1.24
N LYS A 4 7.56 20.18 -1.91
CA LYS A 4 7.75 19.48 -3.18
C LYS A 4 7.46 18.03 -2.86
N ASN A 5 6.70 17.37 -3.70
CA ASN A 5 6.69 15.94 -3.91
C ASN A 5 8.13 15.54 -4.24
N ASP A 6 8.92 15.49 -3.18
CA ASP A 6 10.33 15.22 -3.25
C ASP A 6 10.46 13.75 -3.68
N PRO A 7 11.40 13.42 -4.58
CA PRO A 7 11.63 12.04 -5.02
C PRO A 7 11.69 11.01 -3.89
N ALA A 8 12.09 11.41 -2.66
CA ALA A 8 12.05 10.53 -1.49
C ALA A 8 10.62 10.12 -1.08
N SER A 9 9.61 10.98 -1.21
CA SER A 9 8.21 10.66 -0.86
C SER A 9 7.59 9.66 -1.85
N GLN A 10 7.86 9.84 -3.15
CA GLN A 10 7.45 8.88 -4.17
C GLN A 10 8.19 7.55 -4.01
N LYS A 11 9.50 7.60 -3.77
CA LYS A 11 10.30 6.41 -3.50
C LYS A 11 9.82 5.65 -2.27
N ALA A 12 9.56 6.36 -1.16
CA ALA A 12 9.03 5.75 0.05
C ALA A 12 7.67 5.07 -0.19
N SER A 13 6.79 5.71 -0.97
CA SER A 13 5.51 5.11 -1.36
C SER A 13 5.70 3.83 -2.18
N SER A 14 6.59 3.86 -3.18
CA SER A 14 6.94 2.69 -3.98
C SER A 14 7.57 1.57 -3.13
N ASP A 15 8.49 1.90 -2.23
CA ASP A 15 9.16 0.95 -1.34
C ASP A 15 8.16 0.29 -0.37
N MET A 16 7.19 1.07 0.14
CA MET A 16 6.10 0.54 0.97
C MET A 16 5.21 -0.42 0.19
N LEU A 17 4.79 -0.05 -1.03
CA LEU A 17 3.98 -0.94 -1.89
C LEU A 17 4.74 -2.23 -2.23
N GLY A 18 6.03 -2.12 -2.54
CA GLY A 18 6.89 -3.28 -2.77
C GLY A 18 7.05 -4.17 -1.53
N SER A 19 7.12 -3.57 -0.34
CA SER A 19 7.17 -4.32 0.92
C SER A 19 5.84 -5.03 1.20
N VAL A 20 4.71 -4.35 0.98
CA VAL A 20 3.37 -4.96 1.08
C VAL A 20 3.27 -6.18 0.17
N ALA A 21 3.69 -6.07 -1.09
CA ALA A 21 3.67 -7.20 -2.04
C ALA A 21 4.49 -8.40 -1.52
N LYS A 22 5.70 -8.16 -1.01
CA LYS A 22 6.56 -9.21 -0.42
C LYS A 22 5.94 -9.88 0.81
N ILE A 23 5.25 -9.11 1.65
CA ILE A 23 4.55 -9.67 2.81
C ILE A 23 3.39 -10.57 2.35
N LYS A 24 2.58 -10.12 1.39
CA LYS A 24 1.50 -10.94 0.80
C LYS A 24 2.03 -12.23 0.19
N GLU A 25 3.17 -12.17 -0.50
CA GLU A 25 3.84 -13.37 -1.04
C GLU A 25 4.26 -14.34 0.08
N THR A 26 4.83 -13.82 1.17
CA THR A 26 5.21 -14.63 2.33
C THR A 26 3.98 -15.30 2.97
N ILE A 27 2.88 -14.57 3.15
CA ILE A 27 1.61 -15.12 3.67
C ILE A 27 1.13 -16.27 2.78
N ARG A 28 1.19 -16.09 1.45
CA ARG A 28 0.79 -17.14 0.50
C ARG A 28 1.65 -18.39 0.67
N LYS A 29 2.98 -18.24 0.75
CA LYS A 29 3.90 -19.36 0.96
C LYS A 29 3.62 -20.11 2.27
N VAL A 30 3.32 -19.39 3.35
CA VAL A 30 2.96 -20.03 4.62
C VAL A 30 1.63 -20.78 4.50
N SER A 31 0.65 -20.21 3.81
CA SER A 31 -0.64 -20.87 3.57
C SER A 31 -0.46 -22.17 2.76
N ASP A 32 0.32 -22.11 1.67
CA ASP A 32 0.66 -23.30 0.87
C ASP A 32 1.33 -24.40 1.72
N MET A 33 2.23 -24.02 2.64
CA MET A 33 2.89 -24.95 3.54
C MET A 33 1.92 -25.56 4.55
N VAL A 34 1.05 -24.76 5.17
CA VAL A 34 0.04 -25.25 6.11
C VAL A 34 -0.89 -26.22 5.37
N ASP A 35 -1.42 -25.87 4.21
CA ASP A 35 -2.30 -26.74 3.40
C ASP A 35 -1.65 -28.10 3.11
N SER A 36 -0.35 -28.10 2.81
CA SER A 36 0.40 -29.32 2.51
C SER A 36 0.64 -30.23 3.74
N ALA A 37 0.59 -29.69 4.95
CA ALA A 37 0.94 -30.41 6.17
C ALA A 37 -0.16 -31.38 6.66
N GLY A 38 -1.40 -31.22 6.18
CA GLY A 38 -2.57 -31.95 6.70
C GLY A 38 -2.68 -33.42 6.27
N GLY A 39 -1.91 -33.87 5.26
CA GLY A 39 -2.13 -35.16 4.59
C GLY A 39 -1.82 -36.41 5.43
N GLY A 40 -1.13 -36.29 6.56
CA GLY A 40 -0.69 -37.42 7.36
C GLY A 40 -1.23 -37.47 8.79
N TRP A 41 -2.09 -36.53 9.20
CA TRP A 41 -2.56 -36.46 10.58
C TRP A 41 -3.92 -37.11 10.70
N GLU A 42 -4.10 -37.91 11.75
CA GLU A 42 -5.34 -38.64 12.02
C GLU A 42 -5.79 -38.42 13.47
N GLY A 43 -7.08 -38.71 13.76
CA GLY A 43 -7.64 -38.62 15.10
C GLY A 43 -7.50 -37.24 15.74
N ALA A 44 -7.01 -37.21 16.98
CA ALA A 44 -6.84 -35.96 17.74
C ALA A 44 -5.84 -34.99 17.08
N ALA A 45 -4.82 -35.50 16.38
CA ALA A 45 -3.86 -34.66 15.67
C ALA A 45 -4.54 -33.94 14.50
N LYS A 46 -5.37 -34.63 13.73
CA LYS A 46 -6.16 -34.02 12.64
C LYS A 46 -7.08 -32.91 13.15
N GLN A 47 -7.76 -33.13 14.27
CA GLN A 47 -8.62 -32.10 14.87
C GLN A 47 -7.82 -30.86 15.32
N ALA A 48 -6.65 -31.07 15.91
CA ALA A 48 -5.77 -29.97 16.28
C ALA A 48 -5.23 -29.23 15.05
N PHE A 49 -4.88 -29.95 13.98
CA PHE A 49 -4.52 -29.36 12.69
C PHE A 49 -5.62 -28.47 12.14
N ASP A 50 -6.85 -29.00 12.04
CA ASP A 50 -7.98 -28.31 11.43
C ASP A 50 -8.26 -27.00 12.16
N LYS A 51 -8.11 -27.00 13.49
CA LYS A 51 -8.20 -25.79 14.29
C LYS A 51 -7.10 -24.78 13.96
N VAL A 52 -5.83 -25.21 13.94
CA VAL A 52 -4.71 -24.33 13.64
C VAL A 52 -4.77 -23.80 12.22
N HIS A 53 -5.20 -24.62 11.27
CA HIS A 53 -5.41 -24.26 9.87
C HIS A 53 -6.49 -23.19 9.73
N ALA A 54 -7.66 -23.38 10.37
CA ALA A 54 -8.71 -22.38 10.38
C ALA A 54 -8.27 -21.06 11.05
N ASP A 55 -7.53 -21.14 12.16
CA ASP A 55 -6.98 -19.96 12.86
C ASP A 55 -5.96 -19.22 11.98
N TRP A 56 -5.14 -19.96 11.23
CA TRP A 56 -4.21 -19.43 10.24
C TRP A 56 -4.95 -18.70 9.12
N ASP A 57 -5.94 -19.35 8.48
CA ASP A 57 -6.71 -18.77 7.38
C ASP A 57 -7.37 -17.45 7.78
N HIS A 58 -7.98 -17.42 8.97
CA HIS A 58 -8.59 -16.20 9.49
C HIS A 58 -7.56 -15.08 9.71
N SER A 59 -6.39 -15.43 10.25
CA SER A 59 -5.30 -14.48 10.50
C SER A 59 -4.69 -13.96 9.19
N ALA A 60 -4.47 -14.84 8.23
CA ALA A 60 -3.97 -14.53 6.90
C ALA A 60 -4.92 -13.60 6.14
N LEU A 61 -6.23 -13.85 6.20
CA LEU A 61 -7.24 -12.97 5.63
C LEU A 61 -7.18 -11.58 6.26
N LYS A 62 -7.19 -11.51 7.60
CA LYS A 62 -7.14 -10.24 8.34
C LYS A 62 -5.89 -9.44 7.98
N LEU A 63 -4.73 -10.10 7.88
CA LEU A 63 -3.49 -9.43 7.53
C LEU A 63 -3.51 -8.92 6.09
N ASN A 64 -4.00 -9.72 5.13
CA ASN A 64 -4.15 -9.28 3.74
C ASN A 64 -5.05 -8.04 3.62
N LEU A 65 -6.17 -8.00 4.34
CA LEU A 65 -7.06 -6.83 4.35
C LEU A 65 -6.35 -5.57 4.86
N ARG A 66 -5.57 -5.68 5.95
CA ARG A 66 -4.78 -4.55 6.47
C ARG A 66 -3.69 -4.10 5.51
N LEU A 67 -3.05 -5.04 4.82
CA LEU A 67 -2.05 -4.74 3.80
C LEU A 67 -2.66 -4.02 2.60
N ASP A 68 -3.88 -4.39 2.21
CA ASP A 68 -4.63 -3.71 1.15
C ASP A 68 -5.06 -2.30 1.58
N GLU A 69 -5.50 -2.11 2.82
CA GLU A 69 -5.77 -0.79 3.40
C GLU A 69 -4.51 0.10 3.37
N ILE A 70 -3.35 -0.44 3.75
CA ILE A 70 -2.07 0.29 3.69
C ILE A 70 -1.74 0.68 2.25
N ALA A 71 -1.83 -0.26 1.30
CA ALA A 71 -1.56 0.01 -0.11
C ALA A 71 -2.48 1.11 -0.67
N ASN A 72 -3.76 1.06 -0.32
CA ASN A 72 -4.75 2.06 -0.72
C ASN A 72 -4.46 3.45 -0.11
N ASN A 73 -4.09 3.50 1.17
CA ASN A 73 -3.74 4.76 1.84
C ASN A 73 -2.48 5.39 1.24
N VAL A 74 -1.47 4.59 0.95
CA VAL A 74 -0.23 5.05 0.29
C VAL A 74 -0.51 5.54 -1.13
N GLY A 75 -1.25 4.75 -1.92
CA GLY A 75 -1.58 5.11 -3.30
C GLY A 75 -2.48 6.35 -3.40
N SER A 76 -3.46 6.50 -2.51
CA SER A 76 -4.32 7.68 -2.46
C SER A 76 -3.59 8.93 -1.94
N GLY A 77 -2.68 8.77 -0.98
CA GLY A 77 -1.80 9.84 -0.50
C GLY A 77 -0.92 10.39 -1.63
N GLY A 78 -0.26 9.52 -2.39
CA GLY A 78 0.56 9.92 -3.54
C GLY A 78 -0.25 10.70 -4.59
N LYS A 79 -1.42 10.18 -5.00
CA LYS A 79 -2.28 10.85 -5.98
C LYS A 79 -2.79 12.21 -5.52
N LYS A 80 -3.16 12.37 -4.24
CA LYS A 80 -3.60 13.66 -3.68
C LYS A 80 -2.48 14.69 -3.67
N LEU A 81 -1.26 14.28 -3.37
CA LEU A 81 -0.09 15.15 -3.43
C LEU A 81 0.15 15.62 -4.87
N ASP A 82 0.21 14.71 -5.84
CA ASP A 82 0.40 15.05 -7.27
C ASP A 82 -0.66 16.03 -7.80
N ALA A 83 -1.93 15.80 -7.44
CA ALA A 83 -3.03 16.67 -7.85
C ALA A 83 -2.92 18.09 -7.23
N THR A 84 -2.53 18.17 -5.96
CA THR A 84 -2.35 19.45 -5.25
C THR A 84 -1.21 20.26 -5.86
N GLU A 85 -0.13 19.60 -6.26
CA GLU A 85 1.00 20.25 -6.92
C GLU A 85 0.65 20.77 -8.30
N THR A 86 0.01 19.95 -9.14
CA THR A 86 -0.42 20.35 -10.48
C THR A 86 -1.31 21.60 -10.40
N ASN A 87 -2.26 21.60 -9.46
CA ASN A 87 -3.15 22.74 -9.23
C ASN A 87 -2.38 23.98 -8.75
N SER A 88 -1.42 23.81 -7.84
CA SER A 88 -0.59 24.90 -7.32
C SER A 88 0.31 25.51 -8.40
N ALA A 89 0.93 24.67 -9.24
CA ALA A 89 1.76 25.11 -10.36
C ALA A 89 0.95 25.90 -11.38
N GLN A 90 -0.26 25.46 -11.70
CA GLN A 90 -1.19 26.20 -12.57
C GLN A 90 -1.58 27.57 -12.00
N LYS A 91 -1.88 27.64 -10.70
CA LYS A 91 -2.20 28.91 -10.01
C LYS A 91 -1.03 29.90 -10.04
N ILE A 92 0.19 29.41 -9.80
CA ILE A 92 1.40 30.23 -9.86
C ILE A 92 1.63 30.75 -11.28
N ALA A 93 1.52 29.88 -12.30
CA ALA A 93 1.67 30.27 -13.70
C ALA A 93 0.62 31.32 -14.12
N ALA A 94 -0.63 31.16 -13.68
CA ALA A 94 -1.69 32.13 -13.92
C ALA A 94 -1.40 33.48 -13.24
N THR A 95 -0.95 33.47 -11.99
CA THR A 95 -0.62 34.69 -11.23
C THR A 95 0.58 35.42 -11.84
N GLY A 96 1.64 34.68 -12.21
CA GLY A 96 2.81 35.27 -12.89
C GLY A 96 2.45 35.91 -14.23
N SER A 97 1.54 35.29 -14.99
CA SER A 97 1.03 35.85 -16.23
C SER A 97 0.22 37.14 -15.99
N GLN A 98 -0.60 37.19 -14.94
CA GLN A 98 -1.35 38.39 -14.56
C GLN A 98 -0.45 39.55 -14.13
N LEU A 99 0.60 39.27 -13.35
CA LEU A 99 1.57 40.29 -12.93
C LEU A 99 2.34 40.88 -14.12
N ASN A 100 2.72 40.04 -15.10
CA ASN A 100 3.39 40.46 -16.32
C ASN A 100 2.51 41.33 -17.24
N MET A 101 1.17 41.16 -17.18
CA MET A 101 0.23 42.00 -17.95
C MET A 101 -0.08 43.33 -17.25
N GLY A 102 0.17 43.47 -15.94
CA GLY A 102 -0.11 44.68 -15.18
C GLY A 102 1.03 45.71 -15.15
N THR A 103 2.26 45.32 -15.47
CA THR A 103 3.46 46.19 -15.46
C THR A 103 3.84 46.74 -16.84
N GLY A 104 3.06 46.44 -17.88
CA GLY A 104 3.32 46.83 -19.26
C GLY A 104 2.55 48.07 -19.77
N ALA A 105 1.99 48.89 -18.89
CA ALA A 105 1.25 50.12 -19.24
C ALA A 105 1.88 51.36 -18.58
#